data_AF-A0A194AND4-F1
#
_entry.id   AF-A0A194AND4-F1
#
_cell.length_a   1.000
_cell.length_b   1.000
_cell.length_c   1.000
_cell.angle_alpha   90.00
_cell.angle_beta   90.00
_cell.angle_gamma   90.00
#
_symmetry.space_group_name_H-M   'P 1'
#
loop_
_entity.id
_entity.type
_entity.pdbx_description
1 polymer ?
#
loop_
_entity_poly.entity_id
_entity_poly.type
_entity_poly.pdbx_seq_one_letter_code
_entity_poly.pdbx_strand_id
1 'polypeptide(L)'
;MMDQSIKLFLAILLISLPLIRCQTIFMTQGNNSLCVDSGTAELAEIESYLKDTVAKKILQLEKKVQELSDKASVQRANSTTKASNSTKTCKDPWSHFGGKCYLYSSGIRLTWWDGLAFCRSLGANMVVPVSQNENNYIKQIARDSGEPVVWIGISDAHTEGQWLTYPDMNLVNSQFTDWGPGEPSGGAENCGNLLTVHGYRWNDSPCNTQYTFICEKLM
;
A
#
# COMPACT_ATOMS: atom_id res chain seq x y z
N MET A 1 18.82 -6.26 25.55
CA MET A 1 18.13 -6.64 24.30
C MET A 1 19.12 -7.43 23.48
N MET A 2 18.92 -8.74 23.32
CA MET A 2 19.84 -9.58 22.54
C MET A 2 19.55 -9.34 21.05
N ASP A 3 20.58 -8.99 20.29
CA ASP A 3 20.54 -8.66 18.86
C ASP A 3 19.82 -9.77 18.06
N GLN A 4 18.93 -9.37 17.15
CA GLN A 4 18.22 -10.29 16.24
C GLN A 4 19.19 -11.17 15.46
N SER A 5 20.37 -10.62 15.15
CA SER A 5 21.48 -11.31 14.47
C SER A 5 22.07 -12.42 15.35
N ILE A 6 22.17 -12.20 16.67
CA ILE A 6 22.66 -13.20 17.63
C ILE A 6 21.64 -14.33 17.82
N LYS A 7 20.34 -14.02 17.82
CA LYS A 7 19.29 -15.05 17.88
C LYS A 7 19.24 -15.92 16.63
N LEU A 8 19.46 -15.32 15.46
CA LEU A 8 19.53 -16.06 14.19
C LEU A 8 20.78 -16.94 14.13
N PHE A 9 21.93 -16.44 14.60
CA PHE A 9 23.16 -17.23 14.71
C PHE A 9 23.03 -18.40 15.69
N LEU A 10 22.42 -18.17 16.86
CA LEU A 10 22.16 -19.25 17.83
C LEU A 10 21.19 -20.28 17.26
N ALA A 11 20.16 -19.86 16.52
CA ALA A 11 19.24 -20.79 15.85
C ALA A 11 19.96 -21.62 14.76
N ILE A 12 20.85 -21.02 13.96
CA ILE A 12 21.64 -21.73 12.94
C ILE A 12 22.63 -22.71 13.59
N LEU A 13 23.26 -22.33 14.72
CA LEU A 13 24.10 -23.23 15.50
C LEU A 13 23.30 -24.41 16.07
N LEU A 14 22.08 -24.17 16.55
CA LEU A 14 21.17 -25.22 17.02
C LEU A 14 20.68 -26.15 15.90
N ILE A 15 20.60 -25.68 14.65
CA ILE A 15 20.18 -26.49 13.48
C ILE A 15 21.33 -27.31 12.89
N SER A 16 22.58 -26.88 13.06
CA SER A 16 23.76 -27.54 12.49
C SER A 16 24.36 -28.62 13.38
N LEU A 17 24.26 -28.47 14.71
CA LEU A 17 24.72 -29.47 15.68
C LEU A 17 24.04 -30.87 15.55
N PRO A 18 22.75 -30.98 15.20
CA PRO A 18 22.07 -32.27 15.02
C PRO A 18 22.43 -33.02 13.75
N LEU A 19 22.65 -32.32 12.64
CA LEU A 19 23.16 -32.92 11.39
C LEU A 19 24.52 -33.57 11.61
N ILE A 20 25.37 -32.91 12.42
CA ILE A 20 26.67 -33.42 12.83
C ILE A 20 26.49 -34.62 13.79
N ARG A 21 25.56 -34.54 14.76
CA ARG A 21 25.25 -35.63 15.69
C ARG A 21 24.73 -36.89 14.98
N CYS A 22 23.83 -36.75 14.02
CA CYS A 22 23.29 -37.90 13.29
C CYS A 22 24.34 -38.53 12.36
N GLN A 23 25.21 -37.75 11.72
CA GLN A 23 26.38 -38.30 11.00
C GLN A 23 27.29 -39.12 11.93
N THR A 24 27.55 -38.63 13.16
CA THR A 24 28.37 -39.39 14.12
C THR A 24 27.68 -40.66 14.66
N ILE A 25 26.36 -40.66 14.87
CA ILE A 25 25.60 -41.84 15.34
C ILE A 25 25.52 -42.91 14.24
N PHE A 26 25.30 -42.50 12.98
CA PHE A 26 25.31 -43.42 11.83
C PHE A 26 26.68 -44.10 11.66
N MET A 27 27.76 -43.32 11.79
CA MET A 27 29.14 -43.82 11.65
C MET A 27 29.60 -44.71 12.82
N THR A 28 29.00 -44.60 14.01
CA THR A 28 29.44 -45.34 15.22
C THR A 28 28.53 -46.50 15.61
N GLN A 29 27.24 -46.46 15.27
CA GLN A 29 26.25 -47.45 15.72
C GLN A 29 25.45 -48.11 14.59
N GLY A 30 25.53 -47.61 13.35
CA GLY A 30 24.90 -48.21 12.17
C GLY A 30 23.36 -48.31 12.22
N ASN A 31 22.68 -47.60 13.12
CA ASN A 31 21.24 -47.71 13.33
C ASN A 31 20.47 -46.43 12.94
N ASN A 32 19.66 -46.52 11.89
CA ASN A 32 18.87 -45.40 11.35
C ASN A 32 17.69 -44.98 12.23
N SER A 33 17.15 -45.88 13.08
CA SER A 33 15.95 -45.60 13.89
C SER A 33 16.18 -44.48 14.92
N LEU A 34 17.34 -44.50 15.61
CA LEU A 34 17.68 -43.52 16.63
C LEU A 34 17.91 -42.10 16.05
N CYS A 35 18.39 -42.00 14.82
CA CYS A 35 18.54 -40.72 14.12
C CYS A 35 17.17 -40.09 13.77
N VAL A 36 16.19 -40.91 13.39
CA VAL A 36 14.84 -40.45 13.06
C VAL A 36 14.10 -39.99 14.32
N ASP A 37 14.23 -40.70 15.43
CA ASP A 37 13.63 -40.30 16.72
C ASP A 37 14.26 -39.00 17.28
N SER A 38 15.58 -38.83 17.14
CA SER A 38 16.25 -37.57 17.51
C SER A 38 15.80 -36.39 16.62
N GLY A 39 15.69 -36.60 15.31
CA GLY A 39 15.27 -35.55 14.37
C GLY A 39 13.80 -35.14 14.52
N THR A 40 12.92 -36.08 14.89
CA THR A 40 11.50 -35.77 15.16
C THR A 40 11.31 -35.00 16.46
N ALA A 41 12.08 -35.29 17.50
CA ALA A 41 12.07 -34.53 18.76
C ALA A 41 12.56 -33.08 18.56
N GLU A 42 13.60 -32.88 17.74
CA GLU A 42 14.13 -31.54 17.41
C GLU A 42 13.19 -30.72 16.52
N LEU A 43 12.49 -31.37 15.57
CA LEU A 43 11.44 -30.73 14.78
C LEU A 43 10.28 -30.22 15.67
N ALA A 44 9.89 -31.00 16.68
CA ALA A 44 8.85 -30.58 17.62
C ALA A 44 9.26 -29.37 18.47
N GLU A 45 10.54 -29.25 18.83
CA GLU A 45 11.08 -28.11 19.55
C GLU A 45 11.11 -26.83 18.68
N ILE A 46 11.50 -26.95 17.40
CA ILE A 46 11.45 -25.85 16.42
C ILE A 46 10.01 -25.41 16.18
N GLU A 47 9.08 -26.36 16.03
CA GLU A 47 7.65 -26.06 15.84
C GLU A 47 7.08 -25.34 17.07
N SER A 48 7.45 -25.77 18.28
CA SER A 48 7.08 -25.10 19.52
C SER A 48 7.62 -23.68 19.60
N TYR A 49 8.90 -23.48 19.26
CA TYR A 49 9.51 -22.14 19.25
C TYR A 49 8.86 -21.21 18.21
N LEU A 50 8.53 -21.74 17.02
CA LEU A 50 7.86 -20.98 15.98
C LEU A 50 6.43 -20.60 16.39
N LYS A 51 5.66 -21.55 16.94
CA LYS A 51 4.31 -21.32 17.49
C LYS A 51 4.34 -20.24 18.56
N ASP A 52 5.28 -20.31 19.50
CA ASP A 52 5.45 -19.31 20.56
C ASP A 52 5.80 -17.93 20.00
N THR A 53 6.69 -17.88 19.01
CA THR A 53 7.11 -16.60 18.39
C THR A 53 5.96 -15.95 17.62
N VAL A 54 5.19 -16.75 16.88
CA VAL A 54 4.01 -16.30 16.15
C VAL A 54 2.94 -15.81 17.13
N ALA A 55 2.64 -16.59 18.18
CA ALA A 55 1.67 -16.20 19.20
C ALA A 55 2.05 -14.88 19.91
N LYS A 56 3.33 -14.71 20.28
CA LYS A 56 3.82 -13.47 20.88
C LYS A 56 3.68 -12.27 19.95
N LYS A 57 3.98 -12.43 18.65
CA LYS A 57 3.82 -11.36 17.66
C LYS A 57 2.36 -11.01 17.41
N ILE A 58 1.48 -12.00 17.33
CA ILE A 58 0.02 -11.80 17.19
C ILE A 58 -0.50 -10.99 18.39
N LEU A 59 -0.17 -11.41 19.61
CA LEU A 59 -0.60 -10.72 20.83
C LEU A 59 -0.07 -9.27 20.89
N GLN A 60 1.16 -9.04 20.41
CA GLN A 60 1.71 -7.70 20.30
C GLN A 60 0.96 -6.84 19.27
N LEU A 61 0.56 -7.42 18.14
CA LEU A 61 -0.22 -6.73 17.11
C LEU A 61 -1.63 -6.42 17.60
N GLU A 62 -2.31 -7.37 18.24
CA GLU A 62 -3.63 -7.18 18.83
C GLU A 62 -3.63 -6.04 19.85
N LYS A 63 -2.62 -5.99 20.72
CA LYS A 63 -2.45 -4.88 21.67
C LYS A 63 -2.27 -3.53 20.96
N LYS A 64 -1.46 -3.47 19.91
CA LYS A 64 -1.28 -2.24 19.11
C LYS A 64 -2.58 -1.81 18.41
N VAL A 65 -3.38 -2.76 17.91
CA VAL A 65 -4.68 -2.48 17.30
C VAL A 65 -5.63 -1.89 18.33
N GLN A 66 -5.68 -2.44 19.54
CA GLN A 66 -6.51 -1.89 20.62
C GLN A 66 -6.07 -0.47 21.00
N GLU A 67 -4.77 -0.24 21.18
CA GLU A 67 -4.23 1.10 21.48
C GLU A 67 -4.55 2.12 20.37
N LEU A 68 -4.53 1.71 19.10
CA LEU A 68 -4.91 2.57 17.97
C LEU A 68 -6.43 2.84 17.95
N SER A 69 -7.25 1.84 18.26
CA SER A 69 -8.71 1.98 18.38
C SER A 69 -9.08 2.94 19.51
N ASP A 70 -8.42 2.82 20.66
CA ASP A 70 -8.64 3.70 21.81
C ASP A 70 -8.15 5.13 21.53
N LYS A 71 -7.03 5.30 20.81
CA LYS A 71 -6.59 6.62 20.33
C LYS A 71 -7.58 7.24 19.35
N ALA A 72 -8.16 6.44 18.46
CA ALA A 72 -9.16 6.91 17.50
C ALA A 72 -10.47 7.33 18.18
N SER A 73 -10.91 6.63 19.23
CA SER A 73 -12.12 6.99 20.00
C SER A 73 -11.94 8.28 20.80
N VAL A 74 -10.76 8.51 21.39
CA VAL A 74 -10.40 9.77 22.06
C VAL A 74 -10.30 10.93 21.07
N GLN A 75 -9.81 10.69 19.85
CA GLN A 75 -9.77 11.71 18.79
C GLN A 75 -11.17 12.11 18.31
N ARG A 76 -12.11 11.16 18.31
CA ARG A 76 -13.54 11.39 18.01
C ARG A 76 -14.25 12.18 19.11
N ALA A 77 -13.90 11.92 20.38
CA ALA A 77 -14.46 12.61 21.55
C ALA A 77 -13.89 14.04 21.75
N ASN A 78 -12.60 14.28 21.46
CA ASN A 78 -12.00 15.62 21.50
C ASN A 78 -12.41 16.51 20.32
N SER A 79 -12.98 15.92 19.26
CA SER A 79 -13.60 16.68 18.16
C SER A 79 -15.02 17.15 18.49
N THR A 80 -15.62 16.68 19.59
CA THR A 80 -17.01 17.01 19.97
C THR A 80 -17.14 18.19 20.97
N THR A 81 -16.04 18.76 21.47
CA THR A 81 -16.08 19.88 22.45
C THR A 81 -15.33 21.14 22.03
N LYS A 82 -14.86 21.23 20.78
CA LYS A 82 -14.35 22.48 20.21
C LYS A 82 -14.87 22.71 18.79
N ALA A 83 -16.18 22.93 18.69
CA ALA A 83 -16.76 23.61 17.54
C ALA A 83 -16.32 25.08 17.54
N SER A 84 -15.04 25.31 17.23
CA SER A 84 -14.65 26.56 16.59
C SER A 84 -15.27 26.49 15.21
N ASN A 85 -16.13 27.44 14.91
CA ASN A 85 -16.84 27.58 13.64
C ASN A 85 -15.85 28.00 12.53
N SER A 86 -14.81 27.19 12.28
CA SER A 86 -14.02 27.26 11.07
C SER A 86 -14.86 26.62 9.99
N THR A 87 -15.43 27.44 9.10
CA THR A 87 -15.97 26.95 7.85
C THR A 87 -14.90 26.10 7.18
N LYS A 88 -15.07 24.77 7.18
CA LYS A 88 -14.20 23.83 6.49
C LYS A 88 -14.36 24.11 4.99
N THR A 89 -13.55 25.02 4.49
CA THR A 89 -13.45 25.34 3.08
C THR A 89 -12.06 24.96 2.60
N CYS A 90 -11.97 24.57 1.33
CA CYS A 90 -10.68 24.39 0.69
C CYS A 90 -9.98 25.74 0.66
N LYS A 91 -8.81 25.83 1.31
CA LYS A 91 -7.97 27.03 1.25
C LYS A 91 -7.34 27.08 -0.14
N ASP A 92 -7.30 28.28 -0.73
CA ASP A 92 -6.57 28.49 -1.97
C ASP A 92 -5.15 27.92 -1.87
N PRO A 93 -4.62 27.27 -2.93
CA PRO A 93 -5.18 27.16 -4.28
C PRO A 93 -6.08 25.91 -4.53
N TRP A 94 -6.66 25.31 -3.49
CA TRP A 94 -7.45 24.09 -3.63
C TRP A 94 -8.91 24.37 -4.02
N SER A 95 -9.44 23.65 -5.00
CA SER A 95 -10.85 23.73 -5.39
C SER A 95 -11.71 22.72 -4.61
N HIS A 96 -12.98 23.05 -4.38
CA HIS A 96 -13.90 22.21 -3.61
C HIS A 96 -14.90 21.47 -4.52
N PHE A 97 -15.08 20.17 -4.28
CA PHE A 97 -16.17 19.39 -4.84
C PHE A 97 -16.50 18.18 -3.97
N GLY A 98 -17.78 17.94 -3.69
CA GLY A 98 -18.23 16.71 -3.01
C GLY A 98 -17.62 16.47 -1.61
N GLY A 99 -17.29 17.52 -0.85
CA GLY A 99 -16.66 17.38 0.46
C GLY A 99 -15.16 17.06 0.42
N LYS A 100 -14.54 17.14 -0.77
CA LYS A 100 -13.11 17.01 -1.00
C LYS A 100 -12.51 18.31 -1.54
N CYS A 101 -11.21 18.45 -1.35
CA CYS A 101 -10.38 19.50 -1.91
C CYS A 101 -9.46 18.90 -2.97
N TYR A 102 -9.31 19.59 -4.10
CA TYR A 102 -8.48 19.15 -5.22
C TYR A 102 -7.43 20.20 -5.55
N LEU A 103 -6.25 19.76 -5.97
CA LEU A 103 -5.16 20.62 -6.42
C LEU A 103 -4.58 20.08 -7.71
N TYR A 104 -4.65 20.87 -8.77
CA TYR A 104 -3.96 20.60 -10.02
C TYR A 104 -2.49 21.05 -9.94
N SER A 105 -1.56 20.22 -10.42
CA SER A 105 -0.12 20.47 -10.40
C SER A 105 0.34 21.47 -11.48
N SER A 106 -0.27 22.65 -11.53
CA SER A 106 0.01 23.67 -12.56
C SER A 106 1.51 23.94 -12.74
N GLY A 107 2.02 23.72 -13.96
CA GLY A 107 3.43 23.90 -14.31
C GLY A 107 4.40 22.84 -13.75
N ILE A 108 3.91 21.85 -13.00
CA ILE A 108 4.71 20.79 -12.39
C ILE A 108 4.39 19.46 -13.08
N ARG A 109 5.39 18.86 -13.71
CA ARG A 109 5.30 17.55 -14.35
C ARG A 109 6.24 16.58 -13.64
N LEU A 110 5.73 15.42 -13.26
CA LEU A 110 6.48 14.43 -12.49
C LEU A 110 6.17 13.01 -13.00
N THR A 111 7.05 12.07 -12.66
CA THR A 111 6.74 10.64 -12.80
C THR A 111 5.53 10.30 -11.92
N TRP A 112 4.88 9.17 -12.20
CA TRP A 112 3.70 8.78 -11.42
C TRP A 112 4.02 8.66 -9.92
N TRP A 113 5.15 8.02 -9.58
CA TRP A 113 5.60 7.85 -8.20
C TRP A 113 5.98 9.17 -7.53
N ASP A 114 6.64 10.07 -8.26
CA ASP A 114 7.01 11.38 -7.74
C ASP A 114 5.77 12.28 -7.54
N GLY A 115 4.79 12.22 -8.44
CA GLY A 115 3.51 12.91 -8.29
C GLY A 115 2.72 12.40 -7.08
N LEU A 116 2.73 11.09 -6.84
CA LEU A 116 2.10 10.49 -5.66
C LEU A 116 2.79 10.98 -4.38
N ALA A 117 4.13 10.97 -4.37
CA ALA A 117 4.92 11.49 -3.25
C ALA A 117 4.67 12.98 -3.02
N PHE A 118 4.55 13.77 -4.10
CA PHE A 118 4.22 15.19 -4.03
C PHE A 118 2.88 15.42 -3.35
N CYS A 119 1.80 14.75 -3.78
CA CYS A 119 0.49 14.90 -3.14
C CYS A 119 0.55 14.51 -1.65
N ARG A 120 1.26 13.44 -1.31
CA ARG A 120 1.46 13.02 0.09
C ARG A 120 2.21 14.04 0.92
N SER A 121 3.19 14.73 0.35
CA SER A 121 3.92 15.81 1.04
C SER A 121 2.99 16.97 1.45
N LEU A 122 1.84 17.13 0.79
CA LEU A 122 0.82 18.13 1.09
C LEU A 122 -0.29 17.63 2.04
N GLY A 123 -0.13 16.42 2.61
CA GLY A 123 -1.18 15.76 3.39
C GLY A 123 -2.40 15.36 2.55
N ALA A 124 -2.18 15.09 1.26
CA ALA A 124 -3.19 14.70 0.28
C ALA A 124 -2.79 13.38 -0.41
N ASN A 125 -3.63 12.90 -1.32
CA ASN A 125 -3.35 11.75 -2.17
C ASN A 125 -3.44 12.16 -3.64
N MET A 126 -2.89 11.37 -4.56
CA MET A 126 -3.22 11.54 -5.98
C MET A 126 -4.67 11.09 -6.18
N VAL A 127 -5.42 11.80 -7.02
CA VAL A 127 -6.87 11.63 -7.10
C VAL A 127 -7.28 10.26 -7.63
N VAL A 128 -8.25 9.64 -6.96
CA VAL A 128 -8.88 8.38 -7.40
C VAL A 128 -10.36 8.64 -7.60
N PRO A 129 -10.87 8.69 -8.85
CA PRO A 129 -12.30 8.89 -9.05
C PRO A 129 -13.09 7.66 -8.57
N VAL A 130 -14.00 7.85 -7.62
CA VAL A 130 -14.83 6.78 -7.03
C VAL A 130 -16.31 6.89 -7.41
N SER A 131 -16.69 7.89 -8.20
CA SER A 131 -18.06 8.05 -8.71
C SER A 131 -18.09 8.82 -10.03
N GLN A 132 -19.18 8.69 -10.79
CA GLN A 132 -19.37 9.42 -12.05
C GLN A 132 -19.30 10.94 -11.87
N ASN A 133 -19.89 11.47 -10.81
CA ASN A 133 -19.94 12.92 -10.55
C ASN A 133 -18.55 13.47 -10.25
N GLU A 134 -17.78 12.77 -9.43
CA GLU A 134 -16.39 13.13 -9.12
C GLU A 134 -15.50 12.97 -10.36
N ASN A 135 -15.62 11.88 -11.10
CA ASN A 135 -14.88 11.67 -12.34
C ASN A 135 -15.15 12.79 -13.35
N ASN A 136 -16.40 13.24 -13.50
CA ASN A 136 -16.74 14.37 -14.36
C ASN A 136 -16.07 15.68 -13.91
N TYR A 137 -15.98 15.91 -12.59
CA TYR A 137 -15.30 17.07 -12.02
C TYR A 137 -13.78 17.01 -12.25
N ILE A 138 -13.16 15.86 -12.02
CA ILE A 138 -11.72 15.67 -12.25
C ILE A 138 -11.39 15.84 -13.75
N LYS A 139 -12.22 15.30 -14.65
CA LYS A 139 -12.09 15.56 -16.09
C LYS A 139 -12.23 17.03 -16.44
N GLN A 140 -13.03 17.79 -15.70
CA GLN A 140 -13.15 19.22 -15.91
C GLN A 140 -11.85 19.94 -15.54
N ILE A 141 -11.25 19.60 -14.39
CA ILE A 141 -9.91 20.11 -14.01
C ILE A 141 -8.89 19.80 -15.10
N ALA A 142 -8.88 18.56 -15.62
CA ALA A 142 -7.98 18.16 -16.69
C ALA A 142 -8.23 18.94 -17.99
N ARG A 143 -9.48 19.12 -18.42
CA ARG A 143 -9.85 19.95 -19.57
C ARG A 143 -9.39 21.40 -19.42
N ASP A 144 -9.64 21.99 -18.26
CA ASP A 144 -9.31 23.40 -17.98
C ASP A 144 -7.79 23.62 -17.94
N SER A 145 -7.01 22.57 -17.64
CA SER A 145 -5.56 22.63 -17.68
C SER A 145 -4.97 22.70 -19.10
N GLY A 146 -5.68 22.19 -20.10
CA GLY A 146 -5.20 22.06 -21.47
C GLY A 146 -4.12 20.99 -21.70
N GLU A 147 -3.75 20.22 -20.67
CA GLU A 147 -2.73 19.18 -20.79
C GLU A 147 -3.27 17.90 -21.45
N PRO A 148 -2.50 17.26 -22.34
CA PRO A 148 -2.98 16.07 -23.05
C PRO A 148 -3.12 14.84 -22.14
N VAL A 149 -2.31 14.77 -21.08
CA VAL A 149 -2.24 13.63 -20.16
C VAL A 149 -2.10 14.14 -18.72
N VAL A 150 -2.92 13.60 -17.81
CA VAL A 150 -2.92 13.97 -16.39
C VAL A 150 -2.98 12.71 -15.51
N TRP A 151 -2.01 12.50 -14.62
CA TRP A 151 -1.99 11.32 -13.75
C TRP A 151 -3.15 11.29 -12.74
N ILE A 152 -3.60 10.06 -12.44
CA ILE A 152 -4.54 9.72 -11.38
C ILE A 152 -3.97 8.58 -10.53
N GLY A 153 -4.47 8.43 -9.30
CA GLY A 153 -3.92 7.56 -8.25
C GLY A 153 -4.23 6.07 -8.40
N ILE A 154 -4.16 5.52 -9.61
CA ILE A 154 -4.32 4.08 -9.87
C ILE A 154 -3.08 3.48 -10.56
N SER A 155 -2.74 2.24 -10.23
CA SER A 155 -1.63 1.50 -10.82
C SER A 155 -1.82 0.00 -10.62
N ASP A 156 -1.42 -0.81 -11.61
CA ASP A 156 -1.33 -2.27 -11.52
C ASP A 156 0.13 -2.76 -11.43
N ALA A 157 1.08 -1.88 -11.13
CA ALA A 157 2.51 -2.19 -11.05
C ALA A 157 2.87 -3.27 -10.00
N HIS A 158 1.94 -3.59 -9.09
CA HIS A 158 2.11 -4.70 -8.15
C HIS A 158 1.85 -6.06 -8.80
N THR A 159 0.78 -6.17 -9.58
CA THR A 159 0.36 -7.38 -10.27
C THR A 159 -0.33 -6.97 -11.56
N GLU A 160 0.26 -7.32 -12.70
CA GLU A 160 -0.27 -7.02 -14.04
C GLU A 160 -1.76 -7.38 -14.16
N GLY A 161 -2.57 -6.42 -14.63
CA GLY A 161 -4.02 -6.58 -14.77
C GLY A 161 -4.82 -6.45 -13.47
N GLN A 162 -4.17 -6.27 -12.32
CA GLN A 162 -4.82 -5.95 -11.04
C GLN A 162 -4.58 -4.49 -10.67
N TRP A 163 -5.45 -3.62 -11.16
CA TRP A 163 -5.42 -2.20 -10.86
C TRP A 163 -5.77 -1.91 -9.40
N LEU A 164 -4.88 -1.21 -8.71
CA LEU A 164 -5.00 -0.80 -7.32
C LEU A 164 -5.08 0.73 -7.21
N THR A 165 -5.86 1.21 -6.25
CA THR A 165 -5.88 2.61 -5.85
C THR A 165 -4.72 2.88 -4.89
N TYR A 166 -4.16 4.09 -4.92
CA TYR A 166 -3.12 4.52 -3.98
C TYR A 166 -3.63 5.73 -3.18
N PRO A 167 -3.43 5.75 -1.84
CA PRO A 167 -2.58 4.86 -1.04
C PRO A 167 -3.27 3.59 -0.52
N ASP A 168 -4.59 3.47 -0.64
CA ASP A 168 -5.36 2.48 0.11
C ASP A 168 -5.16 1.04 -0.37
N MET A 169 -4.52 0.84 -1.54
CA MET A 169 -4.26 -0.46 -2.15
C MET A 169 -5.55 -1.27 -2.38
N ASN A 170 -6.66 -0.58 -2.63
CA ASN A 170 -7.93 -1.23 -2.92
C ASN A 170 -8.00 -1.62 -4.40
N LEU A 171 -8.59 -2.77 -4.71
CA LEU A 171 -8.85 -3.17 -6.09
C LEU A 171 -9.83 -2.19 -6.75
N VAL A 172 -9.48 -1.74 -7.96
CA VAL A 172 -10.28 -0.82 -8.80
C VAL A 172 -11.57 -1.48 -9.33
N ASN A 173 -11.83 -2.74 -9.04
CA ASN A 173 -12.81 -3.56 -9.75
C ASN A 173 -14.23 -3.63 -9.15
N SER A 174 -14.61 -2.74 -8.22
CA SER A 174 -15.83 -2.96 -7.42
C SER A 174 -16.82 -1.79 -7.33
N GLN A 175 -16.49 -0.56 -7.77
CA GLN A 175 -17.37 0.60 -7.53
C GLN A 175 -17.53 1.55 -8.72
N PHE A 176 -16.45 1.84 -9.47
CA PHE A 176 -16.50 2.75 -10.62
C PHE A 176 -15.23 2.64 -11.47
N THR A 177 -15.36 2.61 -12.79
CA THR A 177 -14.25 2.80 -13.74
C THR A 177 -14.71 3.59 -14.96
N ASP A 178 -13.78 4.27 -15.64
CA ASP A 178 -14.06 5.03 -16.86
C ASP A 178 -12.91 4.92 -17.86
N TRP A 179 -12.46 3.68 -18.11
CA TRP A 179 -11.44 3.35 -19.10
C TRP A 179 -11.80 3.84 -20.50
N GLY A 180 -10.78 4.30 -21.21
CA GLY A 180 -10.85 4.69 -22.62
C GLY A 180 -11.12 3.50 -23.52
N PRO A 181 -11.52 3.75 -24.78
CA PRO A 181 -11.69 2.68 -25.75
C PRO A 181 -10.37 1.94 -25.98
N GLY A 182 -10.32 0.65 -25.65
CA GLY A 182 -9.11 -0.17 -25.75
C GLY A 182 -8.27 -0.26 -24.48
N GLU A 183 -8.64 0.47 -23.43
CA GLU A 183 -7.87 0.56 -22.19
C GLU A 183 -8.45 -0.29 -21.04
N PRO A 184 -7.62 -0.72 -20.07
CA PRO A 184 -6.15 -0.65 -20.11
C PRO A 184 -5.57 -1.60 -21.15
N SER A 185 -4.57 -1.15 -21.91
CA SER A 185 -3.92 -1.94 -22.96
C SER A 185 -2.87 -2.92 -22.41
N GLY A 186 -2.35 -2.64 -21.20
CA GLY A 186 -1.49 -3.49 -20.40
C GLY A 186 -0.02 -3.48 -20.81
N GLY A 187 0.74 -4.46 -20.29
CA GLY A 187 2.13 -4.71 -20.67
C GLY A 187 3.14 -4.01 -19.78
N ALA A 188 3.66 -2.86 -20.21
CA ALA A 188 4.66 -2.08 -19.44
C ALA A 188 4.10 -0.73 -18.97
N GLU A 189 2.80 -0.51 -19.15
CA GLU A 189 2.11 0.76 -18.96
C GLU A 189 1.40 0.85 -17.60
N ASN A 190 2.11 0.59 -16.51
CA ASN A 190 1.45 0.17 -15.26
C ASN A 190 0.83 1.31 -14.40
N CYS A 191 0.59 2.49 -14.96
CA CYS A 191 0.15 3.69 -14.23
C CYS A 191 -0.97 4.46 -14.93
N GLY A 192 -2.01 4.81 -14.18
CA GLY A 192 -3.24 5.39 -14.73
C GLY A 192 -3.21 6.90 -14.89
N ASN A 193 -3.75 7.39 -16.01
CA ASN A 193 -3.92 8.79 -16.34
C ASN A 193 -5.28 9.07 -17.00
N LEU A 194 -5.61 10.35 -17.17
CA LEU A 194 -6.66 10.85 -18.04
C LEU A 194 -6.04 11.29 -19.37
N LEU A 195 -6.57 10.80 -20.49
CA LEU A 195 -6.00 11.06 -21.81
C LEU A 195 -6.97 11.85 -22.70
N THR A 196 -6.52 12.99 -23.22
CA THR A 196 -7.37 13.93 -24.00
C THR A 196 -8.00 13.30 -25.24
N VAL A 197 -7.28 12.42 -25.96
CA VAL A 197 -7.79 11.77 -27.18
C VAL A 197 -8.94 10.81 -26.90
N HIS A 198 -9.12 10.40 -25.65
CA HIS A 198 -10.26 9.59 -25.19
C HIS A 198 -11.31 10.43 -24.46
N GLY A 199 -11.29 11.77 -24.60
CA GLY A 199 -12.17 12.66 -23.85
C GLY A 199 -11.88 12.65 -22.35
N TYR A 200 -10.59 12.56 -22.00
CA TYR A 200 -10.09 12.42 -20.63
C TYR A 200 -10.63 11.18 -19.90
N ARG A 201 -10.96 10.11 -20.64
CA ARG A 201 -11.16 8.78 -20.03
C ARG A 201 -9.83 8.20 -19.57
N TRP A 202 -9.91 7.19 -18.70
CA TRP A 202 -8.75 6.59 -18.08
C TRP A 202 -7.93 5.81 -19.10
N ASN A 203 -6.62 5.89 -18.98
CA ASN A 203 -5.65 5.27 -19.86
C ASN A 203 -4.48 4.80 -19.00
N ASP A 204 -3.80 3.75 -19.43
CA ASP A 204 -2.58 3.26 -18.79
C ASP A 204 -1.34 3.82 -19.53
N SER A 205 -0.25 4.05 -18.81
CA SER A 205 0.99 4.61 -19.40
C SER A 205 2.22 4.23 -18.59
N PRO A 206 3.43 4.30 -19.18
CA PRO A 206 4.66 4.00 -18.48
C PRO A 206 4.86 4.96 -17.31
N CYS A 207 4.98 4.40 -16.10
CA CYS A 207 5.05 5.15 -14.84
C CYS A 207 6.20 6.17 -14.77
N ASN A 208 7.26 5.98 -15.57
CA ASN A 208 8.44 6.85 -15.62
C ASN A 208 8.26 8.10 -16.50
N THR A 209 7.12 8.24 -17.18
CA THR A 209 6.82 9.41 -18.00
C THR A 209 6.43 10.61 -17.12
N GLN A 210 6.76 11.82 -17.54
CA GLN A 210 6.46 13.03 -16.78
C GLN A 210 5.20 13.73 -17.29
N TYR A 211 4.14 13.65 -16.48
CA TYR A 211 2.87 14.34 -16.72
C TYR A 211 2.49 15.22 -15.53
N THR A 212 1.52 16.10 -15.74
CA THR A 212 0.86 16.79 -14.64
C THR A 212 -0.07 15.81 -13.91
N PHE A 213 -0.56 16.18 -12.73
CA PHE A 213 -1.31 15.30 -11.86
C PHE A 213 -2.29 16.12 -11.01
N ILE A 214 -3.28 15.44 -10.44
CA ILE A 214 -4.28 16.06 -9.55
C ILE A 214 -4.18 15.40 -8.19
N CYS A 215 -4.05 16.21 -7.15
CA CYS A 215 -4.13 15.77 -5.77
C CYS A 215 -5.55 15.94 -5.22
N GLU A 216 -5.94 15.11 -4.26
CA GLU A 216 -7.19 15.22 -3.51
C GLU A 216 -7.00 15.01 -1.99
N LYS A 217 -7.86 15.62 -1.18
CA LYS A 217 -7.98 15.32 0.26
C LYS A 217 -9.38 15.61 0.78
N LEU A 218 -9.79 14.93 1.84
CA LEU A 218 -11.04 15.23 2.56
C LEU A 218 -10.96 16.60 3.26
N MET A 219 -12.10 17.29 3.40
CA MET A 219 -12.22 18.52 4.20
C MET A 219 -12.25 18.28 5.70
#